data_AF-A0AAV9BHH5-F1
#
_entry.id   AF-A0AAV9BHH5-F1
#
_cell.length_a   1.000
_cell.length_b   1.000
_cell.length_c   1.000
_cell.angle_alpha   90.00
_cell.angle_beta   90.00
_cell.angle_gamma   90.00
#
_symmetry.space_group_name_H-M   'P 1'
#
loop_
_entity.id
_entity.type
_entity.pdbx_description
1 polymer ?
#
loop_
_entity_poly.entity_id
_entity_poly.type
_entity_poly.pdbx_seq_one_letter_code
_entity_poly.pdbx_strand_id
1 'polypeptide(L)'
;MATMDTEKKDEPWSSGNQDSTGGITLQTVRDSLIRQEDTIVFSLIERSRFPLNHPAYNDASMASGSLAESVIREIEAVYAKAGLYENPEEFPFFPEGLPLPASSPPKNKTALSRRIHYGKFVAEVKYRDAPEDYEPAIRAQDRNALMKLLTFESVEEMVKKRVEKKAMVFGENVTLGSGDGSKTNYKIDPSVVSRIYEDWVIPLTKDVEVEYLLRRLE
;
A
#
# COMPACT_ATOMS: atom_id res chain seq x y z
N MET A 1 16.27 -62.68 27.26
CA MET A 1 15.73 -62.98 25.92
C MET A 1 14.23 -62.74 25.99
N ALA A 2 13.62 -61.76 25.34
CA ALA A 2 14.10 -60.76 24.40
C ALA A 2 13.29 -59.47 24.64
N THR A 3 13.97 -58.36 24.40
CA THR A 3 13.46 -56.99 24.33
C THR A 3 12.45 -56.87 23.19
N MET A 4 11.32 -56.19 23.42
CA MET A 4 10.44 -55.71 22.36
C MET A 4 10.70 -54.21 22.19
N ASP A 5 11.47 -53.89 21.15
CA ASP A 5 11.69 -52.56 20.63
C ASP A 5 10.35 -51.98 20.14
N THR A 6 10.00 -50.80 20.65
CA THR A 6 8.98 -49.95 20.02
C THR A 6 9.71 -48.87 19.24
N GLU A 7 9.57 -48.98 17.93
CA GLU A 7 10.08 -48.10 16.89
C GLU A 7 9.55 -46.67 17.09
N LYS A 8 10.42 -45.74 17.49
CA LYS A 8 10.16 -44.31 17.47
C LYS A 8 10.07 -43.85 16.02
N LYS A 9 8.88 -43.45 15.58
CA LYS A 9 8.69 -42.68 14.35
C LYS A 9 9.16 -41.25 14.60
N ASP A 10 10.14 -40.81 13.84
CA ASP A 10 10.58 -39.42 13.75
C ASP A 10 9.45 -38.57 13.14
N GLU A 11 8.80 -37.74 13.96
CA GLU A 11 7.90 -36.69 13.47
C GLU A 11 8.73 -35.45 13.02
N PRO A 12 8.64 -35.01 11.75
CA PRO A 12 9.46 -33.92 11.23
C PRO A 12 8.82 -32.54 11.47
N TRP A 13 8.46 -32.25 12.71
CA TRP A 13 8.11 -30.88 13.11
C TRP A 13 8.64 -30.61 14.53
N SER A 14 9.94 -30.36 14.62
CA SER A 14 10.52 -29.72 15.80
C SER A 14 11.68 -28.86 15.34
N SER A 15 11.37 -27.68 14.84
CA SER A 15 12.31 -26.55 14.79
C SER A 15 11.55 -25.27 14.48
N GLY A 16 11.74 -24.26 15.30
CA GLY A 16 11.30 -22.90 15.01
C GLY A 16 10.50 -22.31 16.14
N ASN A 17 11.23 -21.84 17.16
CA ASN A 17 10.78 -20.89 18.17
C ASN A 17 9.80 -19.88 17.53
N GLN A 18 8.50 -20.02 17.78
CA GLN A 18 7.52 -19.00 17.42
C GLN A 18 7.83 -17.79 18.28
N ASP A 19 8.57 -16.85 17.70
CA ASP A 19 8.72 -15.54 18.29
C ASP A 19 7.31 -14.93 18.32
N SER A 20 6.72 -14.96 19.52
CA SER A 20 5.34 -14.59 19.81
C SER A 20 5.21 -13.07 19.93
N THR A 21 5.82 -12.37 18.98
CA THR A 21 5.43 -11.04 18.56
C THR A 21 5.23 -11.13 17.05
N GLY A 22 3.99 -10.95 16.57
CA GLY A 22 3.69 -10.80 15.14
C GLY A 22 4.26 -9.48 14.61
N GLY A 23 5.57 -9.32 14.69
CA GLY A 23 6.30 -8.09 14.47
C GLY A 23 6.35 -7.72 13.00
N ILE A 24 6.35 -6.41 12.75
CA ILE A 24 6.61 -5.84 11.42
C ILE A 24 8.07 -6.14 11.07
N THR A 25 8.30 -6.85 9.97
CA THR A 25 9.62 -7.20 9.44
C THR A 25 9.73 -6.71 8.00
N LEU A 26 10.96 -6.64 7.48
CA LEU A 26 11.19 -6.24 6.09
C LEU A 26 10.40 -7.12 5.10
N GLN A 27 10.34 -8.43 5.36
CA GLN A 27 9.61 -9.38 4.51
C GLN A 27 8.10 -9.16 4.58
N THR A 28 7.52 -8.99 5.77
CA THR A 28 6.07 -8.78 5.90
C THR A 28 5.63 -7.45 5.30
N VAL A 29 6.47 -6.41 5.42
CA VAL A 29 6.26 -5.11 4.75
C VAL A 29 6.32 -5.29 3.23
N ARG A 30 7.34 -5.95 2.69
CA ARG A 30 7.48 -6.22 1.25
C ARG A 30 6.26 -6.95 0.68
N ASP A 31 5.81 -8.01 1.35
CA ASP A 31 4.64 -8.78 0.92
C ASP A 31 3.35 -7.95 0.98
N SER A 32 3.22 -7.07 1.99
CA SER A 32 2.10 -6.14 2.09
C SER A 32 2.09 -5.15 0.92
N LEU A 33 3.23 -4.55 0.60
CA LEU A 33 3.36 -3.60 -0.52
C LEU A 33 3.01 -4.26 -1.87
N ILE A 34 3.47 -5.49 -2.10
CA ILE A 34 3.16 -6.25 -3.33
C ILE A 34 1.65 -6.50 -3.47
N ARG A 35 0.96 -6.84 -2.37
CA ARG A 35 -0.51 -7.01 -2.38
C ARG A 35 -1.25 -5.69 -2.60
N GLN A 36 -0.74 -4.60 -2.04
CA GLN A 36 -1.32 -3.27 -2.24
C GLN A 36 -1.19 -2.79 -3.70
N GLU A 37 -0.11 -3.17 -4.40
CA GLU A 37 0.00 -2.96 -5.85
C GLU A 37 -1.16 -3.60 -6.62
N ASP A 38 -1.52 -4.84 -6.32
CA ASP A 38 -2.62 -5.52 -7.01
C ASP A 38 -3.93 -4.75 -6.81
N THR A 39 -4.19 -4.34 -5.57
CA THR A 39 -5.39 -3.58 -5.21
C THR A 39 -5.46 -2.25 -5.98
N ILE A 40 -4.34 -1.53 -6.09
CA ILE A 40 -4.28 -0.26 -6.83
C ILE A 40 -4.49 -0.49 -8.32
N VAL A 41 -3.81 -1.48 -8.91
CA VAL A 41 -3.94 -1.80 -10.33
C VAL A 41 -5.40 -2.14 -10.67
N PHE A 42 -6.05 -3.00 -9.89
CA PHE A 42 -7.48 -3.31 -10.07
C PHE A 42 -8.36 -2.06 -9.94
N SER A 43 -8.09 -1.21 -8.94
CA SER A 43 -8.86 0.03 -8.74
C SER A 43 -8.75 0.97 -9.95
N LEU A 44 -7.55 1.09 -10.53
CA LEU A 44 -7.31 1.92 -11.71
C LEU A 44 -7.99 1.34 -12.96
N ILE A 45 -7.93 0.02 -13.15
CA ILE A 45 -8.64 -0.66 -14.24
C ILE A 45 -10.14 -0.40 -14.13
N GLU A 46 -10.74 -0.58 -12.95
CA GLU A 46 -12.18 -0.34 -12.77
C GLU A 46 -12.56 1.13 -12.98
N ARG A 47 -11.75 2.08 -12.50
CA ARG A 47 -11.99 3.52 -12.74
C ARG A 47 -11.89 3.89 -14.22
N SER A 48 -11.01 3.25 -14.98
CA SER A 48 -10.80 3.53 -16.42
C SER A 48 -12.01 3.19 -17.30
N ARG A 49 -12.97 2.42 -16.76
CA ARG A 49 -14.23 2.06 -17.43
C ARG A 49 -15.19 3.24 -17.57
N PHE A 50 -14.93 4.34 -16.85
CA PHE A 50 -15.76 5.54 -16.84
C PHE A 50 -14.96 6.74 -17.38
N PRO A 51 -15.61 7.68 -18.09
CA PRO A 51 -14.95 8.92 -18.48
C PRO A 51 -14.59 9.77 -17.25
N LEU A 52 -13.96 10.93 -17.47
CA LEU A 52 -13.51 11.78 -16.38
C LEU A 52 -14.65 12.19 -15.43
N ASN A 53 -15.89 12.36 -15.90
CA ASN A 53 -17.02 12.81 -15.09
C ASN A 53 -16.77 14.18 -14.40
N HIS A 54 -16.30 15.18 -15.17
CA HIS A 54 -15.93 16.51 -14.68
C HIS A 54 -16.93 17.17 -13.70
N PRO A 55 -18.27 17.09 -13.88
CA PRO A 55 -19.21 17.69 -12.95
C PRO A 55 -19.10 17.16 -11.51
N ALA A 56 -18.62 15.92 -11.33
CA ALA A 56 -18.47 15.31 -10.01
C ALA A 56 -17.40 16.00 -9.14
N TYR A 57 -16.48 16.74 -9.75
CA TYR A 57 -15.37 17.42 -9.07
C TYR A 57 -15.52 18.94 -9.00
N ASN A 58 -16.62 19.49 -9.51
CA ASN A 58 -16.86 20.93 -9.47
C ASN A 58 -17.52 21.34 -8.14
N ASP A 59 -16.92 22.30 -7.44
CA ASP A 59 -17.40 22.81 -6.15
C ASP A 59 -18.77 23.49 -6.21
N ALA A 60 -19.20 23.91 -7.41
CA ALA A 60 -20.51 24.52 -7.63
C ALA A 60 -21.68 23.52 -7.67
N SER A 61 -21.41 22.22 -7.50
CA SER A 61 -22.44 21.17 -7.63
C SER A 61 -23.24 20.91 -6.34
N MET A 62 -22.69 21.19 -5.16
CA MET A 62 -23.38 20.98 -3.87
C MET A 62 -23.06 22.09 -2.85
N ALA A 63 -23.88 22.21 -1.80
CA ALA A 63 -23.78 23.29 -0.82
C ALA A 63 -22.52 23.24 0.09
N SER A 64 -21.73 22.17 0.01
CA SER A 64 -20.60 21.86 0.90
C SER A 64 -19.37 21.33 0.17
N GLY A 65 -19.16 21.73 -1.09
CA GLY A 65 -18.04 21.29 -1.94
C GLY A 65 -18.51 20.46 -3.14
N SER A 66 -17.58 19.77 -3.81
CA SER A 66 -17.91 18.89 -4.94
C SER A 66 -18.70 17.65 -4.52
N LEU A 67 -19.39 17.02 -5.48
CA LEU A 67 -20.06 15.72 -5.26
C LEU A 67 -19.07 14.66 -4.74
N ALA A 68 -17.85 14.61 -5.32
CA ALA A 68 -16.82 13.68 -4.90
C ALA A 68 -16.41 13.89 -3.44
N GLU A 69 -16.20 15.15 -3.03
CA GLU A 69 -15.90 15.49 -1.64
C GLU A 69 -17.04 15.07 -0.70
N SER A 70 -18.29 15.38 -1.05
CA SER A 70 -19.46 15.04 -0.24
C SER A 70 -19.59 13.52 -0.05
N VAL A 71 -19.42 12.75 -1.13
CA VAL A 71 -19.44 11.28 -1.08
C VAL A 71 -18.31 10.74 -0.21
N ILE A 72 -17.09 11.27 -0.34
CA ILE A 72 -15.96 10.84 0.48
C ILE A 72 -16.27 11.11 1.96
N ARG A 73 -16.70 12.33 2.33
CA ARG A 73 -17.03 12.68 3.72
C ARG A 73 -18.08 11.76 4.33
N GLU A 74 -19.13 11.41 3.58
CA GLU A 74 -20.15 10.47 4.03
C GLU A 74 -19.59 9.06 4.25
N ILE A 75 -18.77 8.56 3.31
CA ILE A 75 -18.11 7.26 3.43
C ILE A 75 -17.18 7.24 4.65
N GLU A 76 -16.37 8.28 4.85
CA GLU A 76 -15.45 8.37 5.99
C GLU A 76 -16.20 8.44 7.32
N ALA A 77 -17.32 9.15 7.39
CA ALA A 77 -18.16 9.17 8.58
C ALA A 77 -18.72 7.77 8.91
N VAL A 78 -19.08 6.98 7.90
CA VAL A 78 -19.51 5.58 8.10
C VAL A 78 -18.35 4.71 8.57
N TYR A 79 -17.17 4.84 7.96
CA TYR A 79 -15.99 4.07 8.36
C TYR A 79 -15.46 4.44 9.75
N ALA A 80 -15.53 5.72 10.12
CA ALA A 80 -15.17 6.20 11.45
C ALA A 80 -16.10 5.59 12.51
N LYS A 81 -17.42 5.61 12.29
CA LYS A 81 -18.39 4.91 13.16
C LYS A 81 -18.09 3.42 13.26
N ALA A 82 -17.58 2.81 12.20
CA ALA A 82 -17.23 1.40 12.22
C ALA A 82 -15.87 1.13 12.92
N GLY A 83 -15.11 2.15 13.32
CA GLY A 83 -13.82 2.00 13.98
C GLY A 83 -12.62 1.90 13.05
N LEU A 84 -12.78 2.09 11.73
CA LEU A 84 -11.71 1.87 10.75
C LEU A 84 -10.43 2.65 11.09
N TYR A 85 -10.58 3.92 11.49
CA TYR A 85 -9.44 4.81 11.76
C TYR A 85 -8.79 4.58 13.13
N GLU A 86 -9.22 3.58 13.90
CA GLU A 86 -8.44 3.04 15.02
C GLU A 86 -7.23 2.23 14.52
N ASN A 87 -7.27 1.74 13.28
CA ASN A 87 -6.14 1.05 12.66
C ASN A 87 -5.07 2.06 12.23
N PRO A 88 -3.82 1.96 12.70
CA PRO A 88 -2.74 2.91 12.36
C PRO A 88 -2.33 2.89 10.88
N GLU A 89 -2.82 1.94 10.09
CA GLU A 89 -2.62 1.88 8.64
C GLU A 89 -3.65 2.69 7.82
N GLU A 90 -4.74 3.16 8.44
CA GLU A 90 -5.85 3.81 7.74
C GLU A 90 -5.87 5.32 8.06
N PHE A 91 -5.97 6.14 7.02
CA PHE A 91 -5.87 7.60 7.14
C PHE A 91 -7.08 8.24 6.46
N PRO A 92 -7.90 9.03 7.19
CA PRO A 92 -8.99 9.77 6.58
C PRO A 92 -8.44 10.92 5.72
N PHE A 93 -9.13 11.22 4.63
CA PHE A 93 -8.92 12.41 3.82
C PHE A 93 -9.43 13.67 4.52
N PHE A 94 -10.53 13.55 5.27
CA PHE A 94 -11.16 14.64 6.02
C PHE A 94 -11.24 14.28 7.51
N PRO A 95 -10.15 14.46 8.28
CA PRO A 95 -10.12 14.12 9.70
C PRO A 95 -11.04 15.04 10.54
N GLU A 96 -11.37 16.24 10.06
CA GLU A 96 -12.20 17.18 10.80
C GLU A 96 -13.65 16.71 10.87
N GLY A 97 -14.18 16.59 12.09
CA GLY A 97 -15.60 16.28 12.31
C GLY A 97 -15.98 14.81 12.14
N LEU A 98 -15.01 13.89 12.15
CA LEU A 98 -15.31 12.46 12.15
C LEU A 98 -16.04 12.03 13.45
N PRO A 99 -17.10 11.21 13.34
CA PRO A 99 -17.82 10.70 14.50
C PRO A 99 -16.96 9.70 15.29
N LEU A 100 -17.25 9.59 16.60
CA LEU A 100 -16.62 8.59 17.44
C LEU A 100 -16.98 7.16 16.99
N PRO A 101 -16.06 6.20 17.14
CA PRO A 101 -16.30 4.82 16.78
C PRO A 101 -17.39 4.19 17.65
N ALA A 102 -18.32 3.48 17.00
CA ALA A 102 -19.42 2.75 17.61
C ALA A 102 -19.16 1.22 17.61
N SER A 103 -18.16 0.74 16.88
CA SER A 103 -17.76 -0.68 16.81
C SER A 103 -16.26 -0.83 16.54
N SER A 104 -15.75 -2.06 16.68
CA SER A 104 -14.39 -2.42 16.29
C SER A 104 -14.18 -2.40 14.76
N PRO A 105 -12.96 -2.06 14.27
CA PRO A 105 -12.66 -1.77 12.87
C PRO A 105 -13.06 -2.87 11.87
N PRO A 106 -13.84 -2.57 10.81
CA PRO A 106 -13.90 -3.40 9.61
C PRO A 106 -12.64 -3.18 8.74
N LYS A 107 -12.35 -4.10 7.84
CA LYS A 107 -11.26 -3.97 6.85
C LYS A 107 -11.81 -3.39 5.55
N ASN A 108 -11.85 -2.07 5.40
CA ASN A 108 -12.10 -1.42 4.11
C ASN A 108 -11.09 -0.29 3.92
N LYS A 109 -10.45 -0.20 2.74
CA LYS A 109 -9.16 0.48 2.61
C LYS A 109 -9.13 1.34 1.36
N THR A 110 -8.78 2.60 1.50
CA THR A 110 -8.47 3.48 0.37
C THR A 110 -7.06 3.11 -0.13
N ALA A 111 -7.00 2.39 -1.26
CA ALA A 111 -5.80 1.67 -1.68
C ALA A 111 -4.56 2.57 -1.85
N LEU A 112 -4.72 3.77 -2.42
CA LEU A 112 -3.62 4.72 -2.61
C LEU A 112 -3.14 5.34 -1.29
N SER A 113 -4.07 5.86 -0.47
CA SER A 113 -3.73 6.46 0.82
C SER A 113 -2.98 5.47 1.70
N ARG A 114 -3.49 4.25 1.82
CA ARG A 114 -2.82 3.20 2.58
C ARG A 114 -1.44 2.86 2.03
N ARG A 115 -1.28 2.75 0.70
CA ARG A 115 0.01 2.44 0.07
C ARG A 115 1.07 3.50 0.32
N ILE A 116 0.68 4.77 0.23
CA ILE A 116 1.57 5.91 0.47
C ILE A 116 1.94 5.95 1.96
N HIS A 117 0.96 5.87 2.86
CA HIS A 117 1.21 5.93 4.29
C HIS A 117 1.89 4.68 4.86
N TYR A 118 1.87 3.56 4.12
CA TYR A 118 2.68 2.39 4.45
C TYR A 118 4.18 2.71 4.51
N GLY A 119 4.60 3.84 3.93
CA GLY A 119 5.94 4.42 4.11
C GLY A 119 6.38 4.52 5.57
N LYS A 120 5.47 4.74 6.54
CA LYS A 120 5.82 4.72 7.98
C LYS A 120 6.44 3.40 8.42
N PHE A 121 5.85 2.28 7.98
CA PHE A 121 6.35 0.95 8.30
C PHE A 121 7.63 0.62 7.54
N VAL A 122 7.74 1.09 6.29
CA VAL A 122 8.97 0.96 5.48
C VAL A 122 10.14 1.69 6.14
N ALA A 123 9.91 2.93 6.56
CA ALA A 123 10.90 3.73 7.27
C ALA A 123 11.32 3.07 8.58
N GLU A 124 10.37 2.56 9.38
CA GLU A 124 10.70 1.89 10.64
C GLU A 124 11.54 0.63 10.43
N VAL A 125 11.23 -0.22 9.44
CA VAL A 125 12.05 -1.41 9.19
C VAL A 125 13.44 -1.06 8.66
N LYS A 126 13.56 -0.02 7.82
CA LYS A 126 14.86 0.46 7.33
C LYS A 126 15.70 1.07 8.45
N TYR A 127 15.09 1.88 9.32
CA TYR A 127 15.76 2.48 10.47
C TYR A 127 16.24 1.40 11.45
N ARG A 128 15.43 0.36 11.71
CA ARG A 128 15.83 -0.74 12.59
C ARG A 128 16.95 -1.61 12.03
N ASP A 129 17.09 -1.66 10.71
CA ASP A 129 18.13 -2.44 10.01
C ASP A 129 19.49 -1.75 10.09
N ALA A 130 19.54 -0.42 9.93
CA ALA A 130 20.77 0.37 9.93
C ALA A 130 20.56 1.76 10.57
N PRO A 131 20.32 1.86 11.90
CA PRO A 131 20.00 3.13 12.55
C PRO A 131 21.12 4.17 12.41
N GLU A 132 22.37 3.73 12.45
CA GLU A 132 23.57 4.56 12.33
C GLU A 132 23.65 5.35 11.02
N ASP A 133 23.05 4.85 9.93
CA ASP A 133 23.03 5.53 8.64
C ASP A 133 22.06 6.72 8.65
N TYR A 134 20.97 6.62 9.40
CA TYR A 134 19.91 7.64 9.43
C TYR A 134 20.08 8.64 10.57
N GLU A 135 20.59 8.23 11.73
CA GLU A 135 20.71 9.08 12.93
C GLU A 135 21.38 10.45 12.67
N PRO A 136 22.50 10.56 11.93
CA PRO A 136 23.13 11.85 11.66
C PRO A 136 22.20 12.80 10.91
N ALA A 137 21.49 12.29 9.89
CA ALA A 137 20.58 13.08 9.08
C ALA A 137 19.29 13.44 9.85
N ILE A 138 18.78 12.54 10.70
CA ILE A 138 17.63 12.81 11.57
C ILE A 138 17.95 13.93 12.57
N ARG A 139 19.08 13.83 13.27
CA ARG A 139 19.48 14.85 14.27
C ARG A 139 19.79 16.20 13.63
N ALA A 140 20.34 16.20 12.42
CA ALA A 140 20.58 17.41 11.64
C ALA A 140 19.31 17.99 10.98
N GLN A 141 18.18 17.28 11.06
CA GLN A 141 16.94 17.61 10.33
C GLN A 141 17.16 17.76 8.81
N ASP A 142 18.07 16.96 8.25
CA ASP A 142 18.44 17.01 6.84
C ASP A 142 17.52 16.13 5.99
N ARG A 143 16.41 16.75 5.54
CA ARG A 143 15.42 16.13 4.64
C ARG A 143 16.06 15.57 3.36
N ASN A 144 17.03 16.28 2.79
CA ASN A 144 17.63 15.92 1.50
C ASN A 144 18.56 14.72 1.64
N ALA A 145 19.35 14.66 2.71
CA ALA A 145 20.17 13.50 3.04
C ALA A 145 19.30 12.25 3.25
N LEU A 146 18.20 12.37 4.00
CA LEU A 146 17.26 11.26 4.20
C LEU A 146 16.64 10.79 2.87
N MET A 147 16.17 11.72 2.03
CA MET A 147 15.60 11.39 0.72
C MET A 147 16.61 10.62 -0.16
N LYS A 148 17.89 11.01 -0.10
CA LYS A 148 18.96 10.32 -0.84
C LYS A 148 19.21 8.92 -0.30
N LEU A 149 19.27 8.74 1.03
CA LEU A 149 19.45 7.42 1.67
C LEU A 149 18.30 6.47 1.38
N LEU A 150 17.08 6.99 1.28
CA LEU A 150 15.86 6.20 1.04
C LEU A 150 15.63 5.84 -0.43
N THR A 151 16.36 6.46 -1.37
CA THR A 151 16.18 6.26 -2.81
C THR A 151 16.99 5.05 -3.28
N PHE A 152 16.29 4.02 -3.72
CA PHE A 152 16.87 2.80 -4.30
C PHE A 152 16.36 2.63 -5.73
N GLU A 153 17.06 3.24 -6.69
CA GLU A 153 16.62 3.31 -8.10
C GLU A 153 16.30 1.93 -8.71
N SER A 154 17.11 0.92 -8.39
CA SER A 154 16.87 -0.45 -8.87
C SER A 154 15.55 -1.04 -8.36
N VAL A 155 15.16 -0.71 -7.14
CA VAL A 155 13.89 -1.15 -6.53
C VAL A 155 12.72 -0.38 -7.15
N GLU A 156 12.85 0.92 -7.36
CA GLU A 156 11.84 1.76 -8.01
C GLU A 156 11.56 1.27 -9.44
N GLU A 157 12.60 0.99 -10.22
CA GLU A 157 12.50 0.42 -11.56
C GLU A 157 11.86 -0.98 -11.57
N MET A 158 12.19 -1.82 -10.59
CA MET A 158 11.53 -3.13 -10.43
C MET A 158 10.04 -2.98 -10.09
N VAL A 159 9.66 -2.00 -9.28
CA VAL A 159 8.26 -1.72 -8.94
C VAL A 159 7.51 -1.26 -10.19
N LYS A 160 8.03 -0.27 -10.93
CA LYS A 160 7.46 0.24 -12.19
C LYS A 160 7.18 -0.88 -13.19
N LYS A 161 8.20 -1.70 -13.49
CA LYS A 161 8.07 -2.85 -14.41
C LYS A 161 7.06 -3.87 -13.92
N ARG A 162 7.01 -4.14 -12.60
CA ARG A 162 6.08 -5.10 -12.02
C ARG A 162 4.63 -4.62 -12.09
N VAL A 163 4.35 -3.35 -11.76
CA VAL A 163 2.98 -2.81 -11.82
C VAL A 163 2.48 -2.68 -13.26
N GLU A 164 3.37 -2.34 -14.20
CA GLU A 164 3.06 -2.36 -15.63
C GLU A 164 2.69 -3.78 -16.09
N LYS A 165 3.50 -4.78 -15.72
CA LYS A 165 3.20 -6.19 -16.05
C LYS A 165 1.89 -6.66 -15.44
N LYS A 166 1.58 -6.26 -14.20
CA LYS A 166 0.29 -6.55 -13.55
C LYS A 166 -0.88 -5.91 -14.30
N ALA A 167 -0.73 -4.65 -14.72
CA ALA A 167 -1.75 -3.97 -15.51
C ALA A 167 -1.99 -4.64 -16.87
N MET A 168 -0.92 -5.12 -17.53
CA MET A 168 -1.07 -5.93 -18.75
C MET A 168 -1.90 -7.19 -18.49
N VAL A 169 -1.57 -7.95 -17.44
CA VAL A 169 -2.20 -9.24 -17.14
C VAL A 169 -3.66 -9.06 -16.69
N PHE A 170 -3.93 -8.13 -15.76
CA PHE A 170 -5.29 -7.91 -15.24
C PHE A 170 -6.19 -7.13 -16.21
N GLY A 171 -5.58 -6.31 -17.07
CA GLY A 171 -6.25 -5.49 -18.06
C GLY A 171 -6.54 -6.21 -19.38
N GLU A 172 -6.01 -7.42 -19.59
CA GLU A 172 -6.22 -8.20 -20.82
C GLU A 172 -7.67 -8.68 -20.95
N ASN A 173 -8.21 -8.63 -22.17
CA ASN A 173 -9.52 -9.19 -22.49
C ASN A 173 -9.38 -10.68 -22.78
N VAL A 174 -9.83 -11.53 -21.84
CA VAL A 174 -9.73 -12.98 -21.96
C VAL A 174 -10.91 -13.54 -22.76
N THR A 175 -10.64 -14.13 -23.93
CA THR A 175 -11.64 -14.83 -24.77
C THR A 175 -11.29 -16.32 -24.93
N LEU A 176 -12.30 -17.20 -24.88
CA LEU A 176 -12.12 -18.67 -24.91
C LEU A 176 -11.83 -19.27 -26.30
N GLY A 177 -11.90 -18.48 -27.38
CA GLY A 177 -11.66 -18.94 -28.75
C GLY A 177 -10.25 -18.60 -29.23
N SER A 178 -9.53 -19.58 -29.77
CA SER A 178 -8.28 -19.38 -30.50
C SER A 178 -8.55 -18.52 -31.73
N GLY A 179 -8.33 -17.20 -31.63
CA GLY A 179 -8.71 -16.25 -32.65
C GLY A 179 -7.74 -15.08 -32.74
N ASP A 180 -6.77 -15.26 -33.63
CA ASP A 180 -5.98 -14.26 -34.34
C ASP A 180 -5.04 -13.36 -33.51
N GLY A 181 -3.81 -13.19 -34.01
CA GLY A 181 -2.73 -12.40 -33.43
C GLY A 181 -2.97 -10.88 -33.49
N SER A 182 -4.21 -10.45 -33.31
CA SER A 182 -4.65 -9.07 -33.42
C SER A 182 -4.59 -8.37 -32.05
N LYS A 183 -3.76 -7.33 -31.97
CA LYS A 183 -3.61 -6.33 -30.90
C LYS A 183 -4.22 -6.71 -29.54
N THR A 184 -3.36 -7.02 -28.57
CA THR A 184 -3.73 -7.06 -27.16
C THR A 184 -4.43 -5.75 -26.78
N ASN A 185 -5.75 -5.81 -26.60
CA ASN A 185 -6.54 -4.66 -26.22
C ASN A 185 -6.62 -4.64 -24.69
N TYR A 186 -5.89 -3.73 -24.07
CA TYR A 186 -5.87 -3.57 -22.61
C TYR A 186 -6.97 -2.61 -22.17
N LYS A 187 -7.66 -2.92 -21.06
CA LYS A 187 -8.67 -2.03 -20.46
C LYS A 187 -8.11 -0.66 -20.06
N ILE A 188 -6.82 -0.62 -19.70
CA ILE A 188 -6.05 0.58 -19.41
C ILE A 188 -4.68 0.42 -20.08
N ASP A 189 -4.11 1.52 -20.59
CA ASP A 189 -2.72 1.52 -21.05
C ASP A 189 -1.78 1.20 -19.87
N PRO A 190 -1.04 0.06 -19.90
CA PRO A 190 -0.15 -0.34 -18.81
C PRO A 190 0.90 0.71 -18.47
N SER A 191 1.34 1.50 -19.44
CA SER A 191 2.32 2.57 -19.23
C SER A 191 1.78 3.71 -18.36
N VAL A 192 0.46 3.94 -18.35
CA VAL A 192 -0.18 4.91 -17.46
C VAL A 192 -0.06 4.48 -16.01
N VAL A 193 -0.24 3.18 -15.73
CA VAL A 193 -0.11 2.64 -14.37
C VAL A 193 1.34 2.77 -13.87
N SER A 194 2.31 2.48 -14.74
CA SER A 194 3.74 2.68 -14.46
C SER A 194 4.06 4.13 -14.12
N ARG A 195 3.56 5.08 -14.92
CA ARG A 195 3.71 6.53 -14.69
C ARG A 195 3.06 7.01 -13.42
N ILE A 196 1.85 6.53 -13.08
CA ILE A 196 1.20 6.87 -11.80
C ILE A 196 2.10 6.48 -10.62
N TYR A 197 2.78 5.34 -10.71
CA TYR A 197 3.72 4.91 -9.68
C TYR A 197 4.98 5.76 -9.62
N GLU A 198 5.55 6.06 -10.79
CA GLU A 198 6.76 6.89 -10.93
C GLU A 198 6.55 8.33 -10.46
N ASP A 199 5.49 8.98 -10.94
CA ASP A 199 5.27 10.41 -10.74
C ASP A 199 4.62 10.74 -9.38
N TRP A 200 3.84 9.80 -8.82
CA TRP A 200 3.02 10.08 -7.64
C TRP A 200 3.24 9.07 -6.50
N VAL A 201 3.01 7.77 -6.71
CA VAL A 201 2.96 6.81 -5.59
C VAL A 201 4.33 6.66 -4.90
N ILE A 202 5.40 6.48 -5.66
CA ILE A 202 6.75 6.31 -5.11
C ILE A 202 7.24 7.61 -4.45
N PRO A 203 7.19 8.79 -5.10
CA PRO A 203 7.61 10.05 -4.48
C PRO A 203 6.85 10.35 -3.18
N LEU A 204 5.52 10.25 -3.18
CA LEU A 204 4.71 10.51 -1.98
C LEU A 204 4.99 9.50 -0.86
N THR A 205 5.26 8.23 -1.19
CA THR A 205 5.67 7.25 -0.17
C THR A 205 7.00 7.67 0.47
N LYS A 206 7.98 8.11 -0.33
CA LYS A 206 9.27 8.58 0.19
C LYS A 206 9.13 9.83 1.04
N ASP A 207 8.23 10.74 0.69
CA ASP A 207 7.92 11.90 1.53
C ASP A 207 7.40 11.47 2.91
N VAL A 208 6.52 10.47 2.97
CA VAL A 208 6.05 9.90 4.25
C VAL A 208 7.21 9.24 5.02
N GLU A 209 8.08 8.49 4.35
CA GLU A 209 9.25 7.87 4.99
C GLU A 209 10.15 8.93 5.64
N VAL A 210 10.44 10.02 4.93
CA VAL A 210 11.26 11.13 5.45
C VAL A 210 10.58 11.83 6.63
N GLU A 211 9.30 12.19 6.49
CA GLU A 211 8.52 12.83 7.56
C GLU A 211 8.41 11.97 8.82
N TYR A 212 8.39 10.65 8.66
CA TYR A 212 8.44 9.71 9.77
C TYR A 212 9.80 9.73 10.45
N LEU A 213 10.89 9.61 9.68
CA LEU A 213 12.26 9.57 10.22
C LEU A 213 12.65 10.86 10.94
N LEU A 214 12.24 12.03 10.43
CA LEU A 214 12.55 13.32 11.05
C LEU A 214 12.02 13.44 12.49
N ARG A 215 10.91 12.78 12.82
CA ARG A 215 10.28 12.77 14.14
C ARG A 215 10.61 11.52 14.97
N ARG A 216 11.47 10.64 14.47
CA ARG A 216 11.67 9.30 15.04
C ARG A 216 12.47 9.30 16.35
N LEU A 217 13.31 10.31 16.56
CA LEU A 217 14.15 10.49 17.73
C LEU A 217 13.60 11.52 18.74
N GLU A 218 12.38 12.02 18.52
CA GLU A 218 11.66 12.87 19.48
C GLU A 218 11.27 12.11 20.77
#